data_AF-A0A7Y5L7M0-F1
#
_entry.id   AF-A0A7Y5L7M0-F1
#
_cell.length_a   1.000
_cell.length_b   1.000
_cell.length_c   1.000
_cell.angle_alpha   90.00
_cell.angle_beta   90.00
_cell.angle_gamma   90.00
#
_symmetry.space_group_name_H-M   'P 1'
#
loop_
_entity.id
_entity.type
_entity.pdbx_description
1 polymer ?
#
loop_
_entity_poly.entity_id
_entity_poly.type
_entity_poly.pdbx_seq_one_letter_code
_entity_poly.pdbx_strand_id
1 'polypeptide(L)' 'MIRAVRFVGDTLFVSLSDGREVILLMGRVEWLAWLAKASPQQRSKWSI' A
#
# COMPACT_ATOMS: atom_id res chain seq x y z
N MET A 1 13.57 6.06 2.99
CA MET A 1 13.56 5.20 1.78
C MET A 1 12.64 4.01 2.06
N ILE A 2 11.89 3.52 1.07
CA ILE A 2 10.94 2.42 1.23
C ILE A 2 11.66 1.11 0.92
N ARG A 3 11.42 0.10 1.77
CA ARG A 3 12.02 -1.22 1.64
C ARG A 3 11.07 -2.21 1.00
N ALA A 4 9.81 -2.20 1.39
CA ALA A 4 8.83 -3.16 0.91
C ALA A 4 7.41 -2.61 1.02
N VAL A 5 6.51 -3.17 0.21
CA VAL A 5 5.09 -2.91 0.21
C VAL A 5 4.34 -4.24 0.25
N ARG A 6 3.30 -4.33 1.08
CA ARG A 6 2.37 -5.47 1.08
C ARG A 6 0.92 -5.00 1.18
N PHE A 7 0.04 -5.77 0.55
CA PHE A 7 -1.40 -5.52 0.53
C PHE A 7 -2.14 -6.65 1.25
N VAL A 8 -3.03 -6.32 2.18
CA VAL A 8 -3.93 -7.28 2.84
C VAL A 8 -5.33 -6.68 2.86
N GLY A 9 -6.20 -7.17 1.97
CA GLY A 9 -7.54 -6.59 1.80
C GLY A 9 -7.47 -5.11 1.39
N ASP A 10 -8.04 -4.23 2.22
CA ASP A 10 -7.99 -2.76 2.09
C ASP A 10 -6.77 -2.12 2.79
N THR A 11 -5.92 -2.91 3.43
CA THR A 11 -4.77 -2.39 4.18
C THR A 11 -3.50 -2.42 3.34
N LEU A 12 -2.83 -1.27 3.26
CA LEU A 12 -1.50 -1.09 2.69
C LEU A 12 -0.48 -0.99 3.82
N PHE A 13 0.54 -1.83 3.77
CA PHE A 13 1.68 -1.74 4.70
C PHE A 13 2.92 -1.37 3.91
N VAL A 14 3.63 -0.37 4.40
CA VAL A 14 4.88 0.15 3.82
C VAL A 14 5.98 0.02 4.86
N SER A 15 6.93 -0.88 4.60
CA SER A 15 8.12 -1.02 5.43
C SER A 15 9.17 -0.01 4.99
N LEU A 16 9.65 0.81 5.92
CA LEU A 16 10.69 1.80 5.70
C LEU A 16 12.08 1.20 5.99
N SER A 17 13.12 1.76 5.37
CA SER A 17 14.50 1.29 5.56
C SER A 17 15.03 1.49 6.99
N ASP A 18 14.39 2.33 7.79
CA ASP A 18 14.74 2.57 9.21
C ASP A 18 14.05 1.58 10.17
N GLY A 19 13.39 0.55 9.63
CA GLY A 19 12.71 -0.48 10.41
C GLY A 19 11.30 -0.11 10.86
N ARG A 20 10.82 1.12 10.58
CA ARG A 20 9.43 1.49 10.85
C ARG A 20 8.48 0.90 9.80
N GLU A 21 7.24 0.64 10.19
CA GLU A 21 6.15 0.24 9.29
C GLU A 21 5.04 1.28 9.33
N VAL A 22 4.59 1.71 8.15
CA VAL A 22 3.41 2.58 7.99
C VAL A 22 2.25 1.73 7.54
N ILE A 23 1.13 1.84 8.24
CA ILE A 23 -0.10 1.07 7.97
C ILE A 23 -1.19 2.06 7.56
N LEU A 24 -1.77 1.85 6.39
CA LEU A 24 -2.78 2.74 5.82
C LEU A 24 -4.01 1.92 5.40
N LEU A 25 -5.19 2.40 5.75
CA LEU A 25 -6.44 1.94 5.13
C LEU A 25 -6.62 2.69 3.82
N MET A 26 -6.53 1.98 2.69
CA MET A 26 -6.58 2.58 1.36
C MET A 26 -7.93 3.28 1.12
N GLY A 27 -9.03 2.74 1.63
CA GLY A 27 -10.34 3.37 1.54
C GLY A 27 -10.51 4.66 2.35
N ARG A 28 -9.61 4.96 3.30
CA ARG A 28 -9.66 6.19 4.12
C ARG A 28 -8.81 7.33 3.56
N VAL A 29 -7.91 7.03 2.63
CA VAL A 29 -7.06 8.03 1.98
C VAL A 29 -7.59 8.21 0.57
N GLU A 30 -8.21 9.35 0.26
CA GLU A 30 -8.86 9.57 -1.05
C GLU A 30 -7.92 9.31 -2.23
N TRP A 31 -6.65 9.71 -2.11
CA TRP A 31 -5.63 9.44 -3.12
C TRP A 31 -5.38 7.93 -3.34
N LEU A 32 -5.62 7.07 -2.35
CA LEU A 32 -5.48 5.61 -2.44
C LEU A 32 -6.79 4.89 -2.78
N ALA A 33 -7.92 5.59 -2.92
CA ALA A 33 -9.21 4.96 -3.19
C ALA A 33 -9.23 4.17 -4.51
N TRP A 34 -8.44 4.58 -5.51
CA TRP A 34 -8.28 3.82 -6.75
C TRP A 34 -7.50 2.52 -6.53
N LEU A 35 -6.49 2.52 -5.65
CA LEU A 35 -5.66 1.36 -5.34
C LEU A 35 -6.46 0.31 -4.54
N ALA A 36 -7.38 0.76 -3.68
CA ALA A 36 -8.37 -0.09 -3.02
C ALA A 36 -9.25 -0.86 -4.02
N LYS A 37 -9.57 -0.27 -5.17
CA LYS A 37 -10.38 -0.89 -6.24
C LYS A 37 -9.57 -1.70 -7.26
N ALA A 38 -8.25 -1.57 -7.25
CA ALA A 38 -7.37 -2.26 -8.18
C ALA A 38 -7.33 -3.77 -7.90
N SER A 39 -7.27 -4.59 -8.96
CA SER A 39 -7.11 -6.03 -8.85
C SER A 39 -5.73 -6.40 -8.26
N PRO A 40 -5.56 -7.61 -7.70
CA PRO A 40 -4.26 -8.05 -7.20
C PRO A 40 -3.12 -7.92 -8.23
N GLN A 41 -3.41 -8.19 -9.51
CA GLN A 41 -2.44 -8.07 -10.61
C GLN A 41 -2.08 -6.63 -10.95
N GLN A 42 -2.99 -5.67 -10.72
CA GLN A 42 -2.72 -4.26 -10.89
C GLN A 42 -1.89 -3.73 -9.71
N ARG A 43 -2.21 -4.15 -8.48
CA ARG A 43 -1.48 -3.78 -7.26
C ARG A 43 -0.04 -4.26 -7.27
N SER A 44 0.27 -5.40 -7.87
CA SER A 44 1.65 -5.91 -7.96
C SER A 44 2.57 -5.05 -8.81
N LYS A 45 2.02 -4.19 -9.68
CA LYS A 45 2.77 -3.23 -10.50
C LYS A 45 2.91 -1.85 -9.85
N TRP A 46 2.31 -1.65 -8.68
CA TRP A 46 2.36 -0.38 -7.98
C TRP A 46 3.71 -0.18 -7.30
N SER A 47 4.25 1.04 -7.41
CA SER A 47 5.43 1.50 -6.71
C SER A 47 5.22 2.92 -6.20
N ILE A 48 6.00 3.31 -5.20
CA ILE A 48 6.02 4.64 -4.60
C ILE A 48 7.46 5.04 -4.24
#